data_AF-A0A6A5VAS9-F1
#
_entry.id   AF-A0A6A5VAS9-F1
#
_cell.length_a   1.000
_cell.length_b   1.000
_cell.length_c   1.000
_cell.angle_alpha   90.00
_cell.angle_beta   90.00
_cell.angle_gamma   90.00
#
_symmetry.space_group_name_H-M   'P 1'
#
loop_
_entity.id
_entity.type
_entity.pdbx_description
1 polymer ?
#
loop_
_entity_poly.entity_id
_entity_poly.type
_entity_poly.pdbx_seq_one_letter_code
_entity_poly.pdbx_strand_id
1 'polypeptide(L)'
;MKLLLLLVPLFVTLAAAQTPASSCQCPLFKCPATNAADLCRCLNSRESSCKRACPTYVPTILPCPVNPPTPSPTPTQKIEVQTTCTCEIGFCAQMWPESCYCANAHKQRCFERCGGEQPELQECPPLETPSLATITKALAFNLASCPQPTGTHAPCGGGRAGYMECDYGETCIKDPYKPGCGPACDQLGICVTDKLCGGFAGFDCEVGQVCEDDPRDECDPLNGGADCGGLCVWPLSLREGSERQE
;
A
#
# COMPACT_ATOMS: atom_id res chain seq x y z
N MET A 1 19.98 -42.40 -70.09
CA MET A 1 18.58 -42.89 -70.07
C MET A 1 17.98 -42.41 -68.75
N LYS A 2 17.29 -41.27 -68.71
CA LYS A 2 15.82 -41.14 -68.86
C LYS A 2 15.10 -42.05 -67.85
N LEU A 3 14.64 -41.49 -66.73
CA LEU A 3 13.24 -41.53 -66.27
C LEU A 3 13.11 -40.72 -64.95
N LEU A 4 12.59 -39.50 -64.95
CA LEU A 4 11.16 -39.10 -64.89
C LEU A 4 10.53 -39.22 -63.48
N LEU A 5 10.24 -38.03 -62.92
CA LEU A 5 9.06 -37.66 -62.10
C LEU A 5 8.79 -38.42 -60.79
N LEU A 6 8.87 -37.67 -59.67
CA LEU A 6 7.68 -37.21 -58.92
C LEU A 6 8.09 -36.22 -57.82
N LEU A 7 7.77 -34.95 -58.05
CA LEU A 7 7.77 -33.88 -57.03
C LEU A 7 6.51 -34.07 -56.17
N VAL A 8 6.70 -34.51 -54.93
CA VAL A 8 5.67 -34.40 -53.88
C VAL A 8 6.11 -33.26 -52.95
N PRO A 9 5.39 -32.13 -52.89
CA PRO A 9 5.62 -31.17 -51.83
C PRO A 9 5.05 -31.78 -50.55
N LEU A 10 5.93 -32.22 -49.65
CA LEU A 10 5.56 -32.45 -48.26
C LEU A 10 5.24 -31.07 -47.66
N PHE A 11 4.01 -30.61 -47.87
CA PHE A 11 3.41 -29.61 -47.00
C PHE A 11 3.28 -30.27 -45.63
N VAL A 12 4.32 -30.13 -44.81
CA VAL A 12 4.19 -30.30 -43.37
C VAL A 12 3.28 -29.17 -42.92
N THR A 13 1.98 -29.44 -42.92
CA THR A 13 0.99 -28.63 -42.25
C THR A 13 1.40 -28.56 -40.79
N LEU A 14 1.90 -27.39 -40.37
CA LEU A 14 1.97 -27.00 -38.98
C LEU A 14 0.52 -27.02 -38.45
N ALA A 15 0.06 -28.17 -38.00
CA ALA A 15 -1.03 -28.23 -37.04
C ALA A 15 -0.44 -27.72 -35.72
N ALA A 16 -0.36 -26.40 -35.58
CA ALA A 16 -0.44 -25.81 -34.26
C ALA A 16 -1.78 -26.28 -33.71
N ALA A 17 -1.74 -27.34 -32.90
CA ALA A 17 -2.82 -27.68 -32.01
C ALA A 17 -3.00 -26.46 -31.13
N GLN A 18 -3.90 -25.56 -31.56
CA GLN A 18 -4.50 -24.57 -30.71
C GLN A 18 -5.31 -25.39 -29.72
N THR A 19 -4.64 -25.80 -28.63
CA THR A 19 -5.34 -26.22 -27.44
C THR A 19 -6.34 -25.11 -27.15
N PRO A 20 -7.65 -25.39 -27.10
CA PRO A 20 -8.59 -24.38 -26.66
C PRO A 20 -8.09 -23.87 -25.31
N ALA A 21 -7.99 -22.55 -25.18
CA ALA A 21 -7.60 -21.87 -23.96
C ALA A 21 -8.69 -22.04 -22.89
N SER A 22 -8.92 -23.28 -22.44
CA SER A 22 -9.97 -23.65 -21.51
C SER A 22 -9.46 -24.35 -20.25
N SER A 23 -8.16 -24.57 -20.09
CA SER A 23 -7.59 -24.96 -18.80
C SER A 23 -6.96 -23.74 -18.14
N CYS A 24 -7.80 -22.94 -17.48
CA CYS A 24 -7.28 -21.86 -16.66
C CYS A 24 -6.46 -22.47 -15.50
N GLN A 25 -5.18 -22.11 -15.42
CA GLN A 25 -4.25 -22.68 -14.44
C GLN A 25 -4.18 -21.75 -13.23
N CYS A 26 -4.62 -22.24 -12.07
CA CYS A 26 -4.60 -21.43 -10.86
C CYS A 26 -3.19 -21.34 -10.25
N PRO A 27 -2.80 -20.15 -9.75
CA PRO A 27 -1.51 -19.98 -9.11
C PRO A 27 -1.44 -20.83 -7.84
N LEU A 28 -0.45 -21.72 -7.79
CA LEU A 28 -0.18 -22.58 -6.64
C LEU A 28 0.83 -21.87 -5.73
N PHE A 29 0.38 -21.51 -4.53
CA PHE A 29 1.26 -21.05 -3.46
C PHE A 29 1.17 -21.98 -2.25
N LYS A 30 2.28 -22.07 -1.52
CA LYS A 30 2.39 -22.91 -0.33
C LYS A 30 1.81 -22.16 0.86
N CYS A 31 0.80 -22.73 1.50
CA CYS A 31 0.28 -22.20 2.76
C CYS A 31 1.09 -22.77 3.93
N PRO A 32 1.66 -21.93 4.81
CA PRO A 32 2.30 -22.40 6.02
C PRO A 32 1.25 -23.00 6.98
N ALA A 33 1.58 -24.14 7.59
CA ALA A 33 0.69 -24.88 8.50
C ALA A 33 0.99 -24.62 9.98
N THR A 34 1.64 -23.50 10.30
CA THR A 34 2.07 -23.17 11.68
C THR A 34 0.90 -22.90 12.61
N ASN A 35 -0.24 -22.47 12.06
CA ASN A 35 -1.45 -22.16 12.80
C ASN A 35 -2.69 -22.45 11.94
N ALA A 36 -3.73 -23.04 12.52
CA ALA A 36 -4.97 -23.40 11.83
C ALA A 36 -5.73 -22.19 11.24
N ALA A 37 -5.69 -21.04 11.92
CA ALA A 37 -6.31 -19.81 11.44
C ALA A 37 -5.54 -19.22 10.24
N ASP A 38 -4.20 -19.20 10.30
CA ASP A 38 -3.34 -18.72 9.21
C ASP A 38 -3.40 -19.64 7.99
N LEU A 39 -3.40 -20.96 8.22
CA LEU A 39 -3.58 -21.95 7.16
C LEU A 39 -4.92 -21.76 6.46
N CYS A 40 -6.01 -21.59 7.22
CA CYS A 40 -7.33 -21.38 6.65
C CYS A 40 -7.41 -20.07 5.85
N ARG A 41 -6.89 -18.96 6.40
CA ARG A 41 -6.83 -17.67 5.69
C ARG A 41 -6.08 -17.79 4.37
N CYS A 42 -4.93 -18.45 4.40
CA CYS A 42 -4.13 -18.67 3.19
C CYS A 42 -4.86 -19.52 2.14
N LEU A 43 -5.54 -20.60 2.56
CA LEU A 43 -6.32 -21.44 1.65
C LEU A 43 -7.45 -20.64 1.01
N ASN A 44 -8.17 -19.82 1.76
CA ASN A 44 -9.22 -18.95 1.22
C ASN A 44 -8.66 -17.92 0.23
N SER A 45 -7.50 -17.33 0.50
CA SER A 45 -6.84 -16.43 -0.44
C SER A 45 -6.46 -17.13 -1.76
N ARG A 46 -6.17 -18.44 -1.72
CA ARG A 46 -5.88 -19.24 -2.91
C ARG A 46 -7.09 -19.41 -3.79
N GLU A 47 -8.23 -19.71 -3.19
CA GLU A 47 -9.52 -19.85 -3.87
C GLU A 47 -9.92 -18.53 -4.55
N SER A 48 -9.81 -17.40 -3.83
CA SER A 48 -10.10 -16.07 -4.39
C SER A 48 -9.14 -15.68 -5.53
N SER A 49 -7.87 -16.02 -5.40
CA SER A 49 -6.88 -15.75 -6.46
C SER A 49 -7.13 -16.60 -7.71
N CYS A 50 -7.57 -17.84 -7.52
CA CYS A 50 -7.99 -18.72 -8.60
C CYS A 50 -9.25 -18.18 -9.31
N LYS A 51 -10.23 -17.62 -8.58
CA LYS A 51 -11.39 -16.93 -9.17
C LYS A 51 -11.01 -15.72 -10.03
N ARG A 52 -10.01 -14.94 -9.60
CA ARG A 52 -9.51 -13.79 -10.36
C ARG A 52 -8.81 -14.21 -11.65
N ALA A 53 -7.95 -15.22 -11.56
CA ALA A 53 -7.29 -15.78 -12.74
C ALA A 53 -8.29 -16.48 -13.68
N CYS A 54 -9.31 -17.10 -13.10
CA CYS A 54 -10.27 -17.95 -13.78
C CYS A 54 -11.71 -17.49 -13.45
N PRO A 55 -12.32 -16.59 -14.25
CA PRO A 55 -13.64 -16.04 -13.96
C PRO A 55 -14.76 -17.09 -13.85
N THR A 56 -14.59 -18.26 -14.47
CA THR A 56 -15.53 -19.40 -14.40
C THR A 56 -15.32 -20.32 -13.20
N TYR A 57 -14.19 -20.17 -12.48
CA TYR A 57 -13.93 -20.92 -11.25
C TYR A 57 -14.97 -20.55 -10.18
N VAL A 58 -15.29 -21.48 -9.28
CA VAL A 58 -16.16 -21.23 -8.13
C VAL A 58 -15.33 -21.47 -6.88
N PRO A 59 -14.97 -20.42 -6.12
CA PRO A 59 -14.12 -20.56 -4.94
C PRO A 59 -14.87 -21.25 -3.81
N THR A 60 -14.19 -22.14 -3.10
CA THR A 60 -14.72 -22.78 -1.88
C THR A 60 -14.16 -22.10 -0.65
N ILE A 61 -14.87 -21.12 -0.12
CA ILE A 61 -14.43 -20.36 1.06
C ILE A 61 -14.87 -21.08 2.34
N LEU A 62 -13.90 -21.40 3.20
CA LEU A 62 -14.11 -22.05 4.49
C LEU A 62 -14.19 -21.01 5.61
N PRO A 63 -15.09 -21.14 6.60
CA PRO A 63 -15.06 -20.28 7.77
C PRO A 63 -13.81 -20.59 8.61
N CYS A 64 -12.95 -19.60 8.80
CA CYS A 64 -11.70 -19.78 9.54
C CYS A 64 -11.89 -19.68 11.06
N PRO A 65 -11.18 -20.50 11.85
CA PRO A 65 -11.23 -20.40 13.30
C PRO A 65 -10.62 -19.07 13.75
N VAL A 66 -11.29 -18.41 14.68
CA VAL A 66 -10.72 -17.30 15.44
C VAL A 66 -9.86 -17.90 16.55
N ASN A 67 -8.54 -17.72 16.50
CA ASN A 67 -7.72 -18.08 17.66
C ASN A 67 -7.97 -17.05 18.76
N PRO A 68 -8.30 -17.47 19.99
CA PRO A 68 -8.28 -16.56 21.11
C PRO A 68 -6.84 -16.11 21.40
N PRO A 69 -6.61 -14.84 21.77
CA PRO A 69 -5.29 -14.39 22.19
C PRO A 69 -4.89 -15.13 23.46
N THR A 70 -3.76 -15.84 23.41
CA THR A 70 -3.12 -16.37 24.63
C THR A 70 -2.08 -15.33 25.05
N PRO A 71 -2.28 -14.59 26.16
CA PRO A 71 -1.30 -13.61 26.62
C PRO A 71 -0.09 -14.34 27.20
N SER A 72 1.09 -14.09 26.62
CA SER A 72 2.39 -14.42 27.22
C SER A 72 2.90 -13.19 27.98
N PRO A 73 3.40 -13.31 29.22
CA PRO A 73 3.84 -12.15 29.99
C PRO A 73 5.24 -11.68 29.57
N THR A 74 5.40 -10.38 29.35
CA THR A 74 6.69 -9.68 29.17
C THR A 74 6.75 -8.48 30.14
N PRO A 75 7.91 -8.15 30.74
CA PRO A 75 7.99 -7.36 31.97
C PRO A 75 7.95 -5.85 31.75
N THR A 76 7.24 -5.15 32.64
CA THR A 76 7.07 -3.70 32.73
C THR A 76 8.36 -2.97 33.11
N GLN A 77 8.78 -1.98 32.32
CA GLN A 77 9.63 -0.89 32.79
C GLN A 77 8.82 0.42 32.84
N LYS A 78 9.11 1.21 33.88
CA LYS A 78 8.39 2.41 34.32
C LYS A 78 9.14 3.63 33.79
N ILE A 79 8.49 4.48 32.99
CA ILE A 79 9.09 5.70 32.41
C ILE A 79 8.53 6.93 33.11
N GLU A 80 9.43 7.85 33.47
CA GLU A 80 9.19 9.09 34.19
C GLU A 80 9.20 10.28 33.20
N VAL A 81 8.23 11.19 33.34
CA VAL A 81 7.92 12.28 32.41
C VAL A 81 8.87 13.47 32.58
N GLN A 82 9.51 13.96 31.50
CA GLN A 82 10.30 15.19 31.49
C GLN A 82 9.67 16.26 30.58
N THR A 83 9.52 17.48 31.11
CA THR A 83 8.71 18.59 30.57
C THR A 83 9.51 19.70 29.88
N THR A 84 10.60 19.37 29.18
CA THR A 84 11.36 20.36 28.38
C THR A 84 11.47 19.88 26.95
N CYS A 85 10.98 20.68 25.98
CA CYS A 85 11.08 20.33 24.56
C CYS A 85 12.54 20.50 24.11
N THR A 86 13.31 19.42 24.15
CA THR A 86 14.71 19.39 23.75
C THR A 86 14.79 18.83 22.34
N CYS A 87 15.25 19.63 21.39
CA CYS A 87 15.47 19.15 20.03
C CYS A 87 16.80 18.41 19.95
N GLU A 88 16.73 17.09 19.74
CA GLU A 88 17.90 16.29 19.44
C GLU A 88 18.37 16.57 18.01
N ILE A 89 19.68 16.74 17.87
CA ILE A 89 20.33 16.93 16.58
C ILE A 89 20.35 15.57 15.89
N GLY A 90 19.57 15.40 14.83
CA GLY A 90 19.54 14.16 14.06
C GLY A 90 20.88 13.88 13.37
N PHE A 91 21.31 12.63 13.42
CA PHE A 91 22.55 12.18 12.80
C PHE A 91 22.35 11.88 11.31
N CYS A 92 22.86 12.76 10.44
CA CYS A 92 22.76 12.62 8.99
C CYS A 92 24.01 11.93 8.42
N ALA A 93 23.97 10.59 8.36
CA ALA A 93 25.08 9.76 7.90
C ALA A 93 25.25 9.73 6.36
N GLN A 94 24.35 10.37 5.61
CA GLN A 94 24.36 10.31 4.15
C GLN A 94 25.53 11.12 3.56
N MET A 95 25.95 10.77 2.34
CA MET A 95 26.91 11.58 1.61
C MET A 95 26.25 12.87 1.10
N TRP A 96 27.05 13.92 0.93
CA TRP A 96 26.59 15.17 0.33
C TRP A 96 26.10 14.93 -1.12
N PRO A 97 24.97 15.49 -1.58
CA PRO A 97 24.11 16.51 -0.94
C PRO A 97 23.00 15.99 -0.02
N GLU A 98 22.75 14.68 0.06
CA GLU A 98 21.65 14.08 0.84
C GLU A 98 21.70 14.43 2.33
N SER A 99 22.90 14.55 2.91
CA SER A 99 23.06 14.95 4.32
C SER A 99 22.59 16.37 4.61
N CYS A 100 22.62 17.28 3.62
CA CYS A 100 22.08 18.64 3.76
C CYS A 100 20.56 18.61 3.93
N TYR A 101 19.88 17.86 3.07
CA TYR A 101 18.43 17.70 3.12
C TYR A 101 17.99 17.03 4.41
N CYS A 102 18.72 16.00 4.86
CA CYS A 102 18.51 15.38 6.17
C CYS A 102 18.63 16.40 7.32
N ALA A 103 19.70 17.20 7.34
CA ALA A 103 19.93 18.18 8.41
C ALA A 103 18.82 19.25 8.48
N ASN A 104 18.35 19.71 7.31
CA ASN A 104 17.22 20.63 7.22
C ASN A 104 15.91 20.01 7.73
N ALA A 105 15.64 18.76 7.36
CA ALA A 105 14.45 18.04 7.81
C ALA A 105 14.43 17.89 9.35
N HIS A 106 15.57 17.64 9.99
CA HIS A 106 15.64 17.59 11.45
C HIS A 106 15.33 18.93 12.12
N LYS A 107 15.85 20.05 11.59
CA LYS A 107 15.52 21.39 12.09
C LYS A 107 14.04 21.72 11.94
N GLN A 108 13.47 21.37 10.78
CA GLN A 108 12.07 21.65 10.48
C GLN A 108 11.12 20.83 11.36
N ARG A 109 11.38 19.52 11.54
CA ARG A 109 10.62 18.66 12.46
C ARG A 109 10.72 19.11 13.91
N CYS A 110 11.89 19.60 14.34
CA CYS A 110 12.06 20.19 15.67
C CYS A 110 11.15 21.42 15.86
N PHE A 111 11.14 22.33 14.89
CA PHE A 111 10.28 23.51 14.92
C PHE A 111 8.79 23.15 14.92
N GLU A 112 8.38 22.17 14.13
CA GLU A 112 6.99 21.67 14.10
C GLU A 112 6.58 21.05 15.45
N ARG A 113 7.50 20.33 16.10
CA ARG A 113 7.25 19.66 17.38
C ARG A 113 7.25 20.61 18.58
N CYS A 114 8.24 21.50 18.65
CA CYS A 114 8.48 22.33 19.82
C CYS A 114 7.95 23.76 19.68
N GLY A 115 7.61 24.20 18.47
CA GLY A 115 7.40 25.61 18.16
C GLY A 115 8.67 26.44 18.34
N GLY A 116 8.57 27.77 18.18
CA GLY A 116 9.66 28.71 18.39
C GLY A 116 9.85 29.69 17.24
N GLU A 117 11.08 30.15 17.03
CA GLU A 117 11.45 30.91 15.84
C GLU A 117 11.75 29.97 14.67
N GLN A 118 11.41 30.40 13.45
CA GLN A 118 11.57 29.58 12.24
C GLN A 118 13.04 29.19 12.05
N PRO A 119 13.35 27.90 11.84
CA PRO A 119 14.72 27.44 11.74
C PRO A 119 15.35 27.90 10.43
N GLU A 120 16.59 28.37 10.51
CA GLU A 120 17.39 28.69 9.34
C GLU A 120 17.84 27.39 8.63
N LEU A 121 17.27 27.16 7.44
CA LEU A 121 17.59 26.01 6.59
C LEU A 121 18.82 26.32 5.73
N GLN A 122 19.67 25.30 5.52
CA GLN A 122 20.83 25.39 4.63
C GLN A 122 20.39 25.29 3.17
N GLU A 123 21.07 25.99 2.26
CA GLU A 123 20.87 25.82 0.82
C GLU A 123 21.54 24.53 0.35
N CYS A 124 20.74 23.55 -0.08
CA CYS A 124 21.24 22.25 -0.54
C CYS A 124 21.36 22.20 -2.07
N PRO A 125 22.44 21.62 -2.63
CA PRO A 125 22.58 21.45 -4.07
C PRO A 125 21.50 20.50 -4.66
N PRO A 126 21.03 20.74 -5.89
CA PRO A 126 20.02 19.92 -6.52
C PRO A 126 20.48 18.46 -6.68
N LEU A 127 19.56 17.52 -6.43
CA LEU A 127 19.79 16.10 -6.64
C LEU A 127 19.90 15.83 -8.14
N GLU A 128 21.12 15.64 -8.63
CA GLU A 128 21.36 15.22 -10.01
C GLU A 128 20.85 13.78 -10.18
N THR A 129 19.61 13.65 -10.67
CA THR A 129 19.13 12.38 -11.19
C THR A 129 19.78 12.18 -12.57
N PRO A 130 20.62 11.16 -12.79
CA PRO A 130 21.05 10.82 -14.13
C PRO A 130 19.83 10.29 -14.88
N SER A 131 19.15 11.18 -15.61
CA SER A 131 18.12 10.78 -16.55
C SER A 131 18.80 10.01 -17.70
N LEU A 132 18.74 8.69 -17.64
CA LEU A 132 18.98 7.86 -18.81
C LEU A 132 17.82 8.08 -19.78
N ALA A 133 17.94 9.13 -20.60
CA ALA A 133 17.06 9.38 -21.72
C ALA A 133 17.21 8.24 -22.74
N THR A 134 16.39 7.21 -22.58
CA THR A 134 16.24 6.16 -23.58
C THR A 134 15.42 6.76 -24.72
N ILE A 135 16.05 6.97 -25.89
CA ILE A 135 15.37 7.40 -27.11
C ILE A 135 14.56 6.21 -27.61
N THR A 136 13.37 6.01 -27.03
CA THR A 136 12.40 5.06 -27.53
C THR A 136 11.74 5.70 -28.75
N LYS A 137 12.05 5.17 -29.94
CA LYS A 137 11.36 5.54 -31.18
C LYS A 137 9.86 5.28 -30.98
N ALA A 138 9.08 6.35 -30.82
CA ALA A 138 7.65 6.29 -30.59
C ALA A 138 6.97 5.66 -31.82
N LEU A 139 6.67 4.36 -31.73
CA LEU A 139 5.58 3.79 -32.50
C LEU A 139 4.30 4.34 -31.87
N ALA A 140 3.50 5.03 -32.68
CA ALA A 140 2.21 5.58 -32.29
C ALA A 140 1.25 4.45 -31.94
N PHE A 141 1.36 3.94 -30.71
CA PHE A 141 0.27 3.28 -30.04
C PHE A 141 -0.61 4.37 -29.46
N ASN A 142 -1.91 4.30 -29.73
CA ASN A 142 -2.90 5.07 -29.00
C ASN A 142 -2.65 4.85 -27.51
N LEU A 143 -2.07 5.86 -26.85
CA LEU A 143 -1.99 5.94 -25.41
C LEU A 143 -3.43 6.03 -24.91
N ALA A 144 -4.04 4.87 -24.65
CA ALA A 144 -4.97 4.80 -23.55
C ALA A 144 -4.16 5.27 -22.34
N SER A 145 -4.49 6.46 -21.84
CA SER A 145 -3.94 7.02 -20.62
C SER A 145 -3.85 5.93 -19.58
N CYS A 146 -2.67 5.69 -19.00
CA CYS A 146 -2.64 5.04 -17.69
C CYS A 146 -3.63 5.83 -16.82
N PRO A 147 -4.59 5.17 -16.16
CA PRO A 147 -5.41 5.87 -15.18
C PRO A 147 -4.45 6.46 -14.16
N GLN A 148 -4.38 7.79 -14.08
CA GLN A 148 -3.76 8.44 -12.94
C GLN A 148 -4.50 7.90 -11.71
N PRO A 149 -3.79 7.46 -10.66
CA PRO A 149 -4.46 7.21 -9.39
C PRO A 149 -5.14 8.52 -9.00
N THR A 150 -6.46 8.53 -9.09
CA THR A 150 -7.30 9.53 -8.43
C THR A 150 -6.89 9.47 -6.97
N GLY A 151 -6.21 10.51 -6.47
CA GLY A 151 -5.65 10.61 -5.11
C GLY A 151 -6.72 10.71 -4.02
N THR A 152 -7.78 9.92 -4.16
CA THR A 152 -8.98 9.91 -3.36
C THR A 152 -9.26 8.47 -2.98
N HIS A 153 -9.34 8.22 -1.68
CA HIS A 153 -9.72 6.91 -1.15
C HIS A 153 -11.15 6.57 -1.56
N ALA A 154 -11.38 5.31 -1.94
CA ALA A 154 -12.74 4.80 -2.12
C ALA A 154 -13.50 4.83 -0.78
N PRO A 155 -14.81 5.13 -0.78
CA PRO A 155 -15.61 5.07 0.43
C PRO A 155 -15.88 3.62 0.83
N CYS A 156 -15.93 3.36 2.14
CA CYS A 156 -16.27 2.04 2.69
C CYS A 156 -17.20 2.14 3.91
N GLY A 157 -17.69 1.02 4.41
CA GLY A 157 -18.60 0.99 5.56
C GLY A 157 -20.04 1.36 5.19
N GLY A 158 -20.78 1.95 6.14
CA GLY A 158 -22.21 2.26 6.00
C GLY A 158 -23.14 1.07 6.28
N GLY A 159 -24.05 1.18 7.26
CA GLY A 159 -25.07 0.13 7.55
C GLY A 159 -26.47 0.74 7.76
N ARG A 160 -27.56 0.28 7.11
CA ARG A 160 -28.20 -1.05 7.22
C ARG A 160 -28.66 -1.70 5.89
N ALA A 161 -28.19 -1.25 4.73
CA ALA A 161 -28.57 -1.86 3.43
C ALA A 161 -27.50 -1.79 2.32
N GLY A 162 -26.27 -1.33 2.62
CA GLY A 162 -25.27 -1.08 1.59
C GLY A 162 -23.86 -0.95 2.17
N TYR A 163 -23.38 -2.00 2.83
CA TYR A 163 -22.00 -2.04 3.32
C TYR A 163 -21.04 -2.06 2.12
N MET A 164 -20.22 -1.01 2.02
CA MET A 164 -19.20 -0.90 0.99
C MET A 164 -17.89 -1.51 1.49
N GLU A 165 -17.48 -2.61 0.85
CA GLU A 165 -16.20 -3.27 1.11
C GLU A 165 -15.09 -2.62 0.29
N CYS A 166 -13.89 -2.60 0.87
CA CYS A 166 -12.69 -2.14 0.18
C CYS A 166 -12.13 -3.19 -0.77
N ASP A 167 -11.33 -2.73 -1.72
CA ASP A 167 -10.63 -3.62 -2.64
C ASP A 167 -9.53 -4.43 -1.91
N TYR A 168 -9.03 -5.47 -2.57
CA TYR A 168 -8.11 -6.41 -1.94
C TYR A 168 -6.79 -5.74 -1.52
N GLY A 169 -6.43 -5.90 -0.24
CA GLY A 169 -5.21 -5.32 0.34
C GLY A 169 -5.43 -3.94 0.96
N GLU A 170 -6.66 -3.43 0.90
CA GLU A 170 -7.08 -2.23 1.61
C GLU A 170 -7.88 -2.59 2.85
N THR A 171 -7.82 -1.73 3.85
CA THR A 171 -8.69 -1.82 5.01
C THR A 171 -9.58 -0.60 5.10
N CYS A 172 -10.83 -0.84 5.50
CA CYS A 172 -11.77 0.22 5.82
C CYS A 172 -11.42 0.83 7.18
N ILE A 173 -11.01 2.10 7.18
CA ILE A 173 -10.74 2.87 8.40
C ILE A 173 -11.67 4.08 8.49
N LYS A 174 -11.75 4.67 9.69
CA LYS A 174 -12.37 5.99 9.86
C LYS A 174 -11.55 7.02 9.07
N ASP A 175 -12.24 7.91 8.37
CA ASP A 175 -11.60 9.06 7.71
C ASP A 175 -11.01 10.01 8.79
N PRO A 176 -9.67 10.18 8.87
CA PRO A 176 -9.03 10.97 9.93
C PRO A 176 -9.40 12.45 9.83
N TYR A 177 -9.84 12.91 8.65
CA TYR A 177 -10.19 14.30 8.40
C TYR A 177 -11.68 14.61 8.58
N LYS A 178 -12.51 13.61 8.85
CA LYS A 178 -13.95 13.80 9.12
C LYS A 178 -14.28 13.55 10.60
N PRO A 179 -15.03 14.46 11.24
CA PRO A 179 -15.50 14.23 12.61
C PRO A 179 -16.52 13.08 12.64
N GLY A 180 -16.62 12.39 13.78
CA GLY A 180 -17.52 11.26 13.98
C GLY A 180 -16.78 9.98 14.38
N CYS A 181 -17.52 8.86 14.41
CA CYS A 181 -16.96 7.54 14.73
C CYS A 181 -16.78 6.64 13.50
N GLY A 182 -17.21 7.06 12.31
CA GLY A 182 -16.93 6.35 11.07
C GLY A 182 -17.58 4.95 11.03
N PRO A 183 -16.92 3.96 10.41
CA PRO A 183 -17.45 2.60 10.28
C PRO A 183 -17.85 1.94 11.61
N ALA A 184 -17.25 2.36 12.74
CA ALA A 184 -17.58 1.83 14.07
C ALA A 184 -19.01 2.18 14.54
N CYS A 185 -19.63 3.23 13.99
CA CYS A 185 -21.04 3.58 14.23
C CYS A 185 -21.88 3.52 12.95
N ASP A 186 -21.58 2.56 12.06
CA ASP A 186 -22.27 2.38 10.79
C ASP A 186 -22.18 3.60 9.83
N GLN A 187 -21.25 4.53 10.04
CA GLN A 187 -20.99 5.64 9.11
C GLN A 187 -19.99 5.20 8.02
N LEU A 188 -19.79 6.08 7.02
CA LEU A 188 -18.80 5.86 5.98
C LEU A 188 -17.38 6.06 6.53
N GLY A 189 -16.46 5.27 6.00
CA GLY A 189 -15.01 5.39 6.15
C GLY A 189 -14.32 5.50 4.79
N ILE A 190 -13.01 5.30 4.80
CA ILE A 190 -12.15 5.30 3.63
C ILE A 190 -11.38 4.00 3.51
N CYS A 191 -11.17 3.53 2.28
CA CYS A 191 -10.29 2.42 1.98
C CYS A 191 -8.86 2.88 1.88
N VAL A 192 -7.98 2.30 2.69
CA VAL A 192 -6.55 2.62 2.72
C VAL A 192 -5.74 1.35 2.55
N THR A 193 -4.67 1.40 1.77
CA THR A 193 -3.70 0.30 1.72
C THR A 193 -3.10 0.10 3.10
N ASP A 194 -2.97 -1.15 3.55
CA ASP A 194 -2.37 -1.51 4.84
C ASP A 194 -0.84 -1.39 4.77
N LYS A 195 -0.36 -0.16 4.50
CA LYS A 195 1.05 0.20 4.45
C LYS A 195 1.38 0.94 5.74
N LEU A 196 2.14 0.25 6.60
CA LEU A 196 2.69 0.84 7.82
C LEU A 196 3.59 2.03 7.47
N CYS A 197 3.33 3.16 8.11
CA CYS A 197 4.19 4.33 8.09
C CYS A 197 4.55 4.76 9.51
N GLY A 198 5.55 5.62 9.66
CA GLY A 198 6.00 6.07 10.96
C GLY A 198 6.55 4.92 11.81
N GLY A 199 6.17 4.90 13.08
CA GLY A 199 6.70 3.98 14.07
C GLY A 199 8.19 4.17 14.38
N PHE A 200 8.75 3.29 15.22
CA PHE A 200 10.18 3.33 15.57
C PHE A 200 11.10 3.28 14.33
N ALA A 201 10.66 2.58 13.28
CA ALA A 201 11.41 2.45 12.02
C ALA A 201 11.28 3.66 11.09
N GLY A 202 10.33 4.58 11.35
CA GLY A 202 10.12 5.79 10.56
C GLY A 202 9.78 5.52 9.09
N PHE A 203 8.91 4.54 8.81
CA PHE A 203 8.57 4.19 7.43
C PHE A 203 7.86 5.34 6.71
N ASP A 204 8.35 5.70 5.51
CA ASP A 204 7.76 6.77 4.71
C ASP A 204 6.59 6.30 3.85
N CYS A 205 5.63 7.22 3.65
CA CYS A 205 4.55 7.04 2.70
C CYS A 205 4.99 7.31 1.27
N GLU A 206 4.13 6.95 0.31
CA GLU A 206 4.38 7.30 -1.09
C GLU A 206 4.30 8.81 -1.29
N VAL A 207 4.87 9.30 -2.40
CA VAL A 207 4.92 10.74 -2.68
C VAL A 207 3.50 11.32 -2.71
N GLY A 208 3.27 12.31 -1.86
CA GLY A 208 1.98 13.02 -1.75
C GLY A 208 1.00 12.42 -0.72
N GLN A 209 1.35 11.32 -0.06
CA GLN A 209 0.61 10.79 1.08
C GLN A 209 1.17 11.32 2.40
N VAL A 210 0.31 11.37 3.42
CA VAL A 210 0.63 11.74 4.79
C VAL A 210 0.47 10.50 5.66
N CYS A 211 1.38 10.33 6.62
CA CYS A 211 1.26 9.28 7.62
C CYS A 211 0.32 9.75 8.72
N GLU A 212 -0.84 9.12 8.84
CA GLU A 212 -1.82 9.41 9.89
C GLU A 212 -1.92 8.21 10.84
N ASP A 213 -2.30 8.49 12.08
CA ASP A 213 -2.49 7.49 13.12
C ASP A 213 -3.50 6.40 12.71
N ASP A 214 -3.26 5.14 13.07
CA ASP A 214 -4.18 4.04 12.74
C ASP A 214 -5.32 4.00 13.76
N PRO A 215 -6.57 4.39 13.40
CA PRO A 215 -7.68 4.43 14.36
C PRO A 215 -8.14 3.04 14.83
N ARG A 216 -7.53 1.96 14.33
CA ARG A 216 -7.80 0.58 14.74
C ARG A 216 -6.91 0.12 15.89
N ASP A 217 -5.82 0.83 16.16
CA ASP A 217 -4.92 0.50 17.26
C ASP A 217 -5.16 1.39 18.50
N GLU A 218 -4.51 1.04 19.60
CA GLU A 218 -4.57 1.79 20.86
C GLU A 218 -3.34 2.71 21.04
N CYS A 219 -2.50 2.82 20.00
CA CYS A 219 -1.21 3.49 20.04
C CYS A 219 -1.38 4.94 19.56
N ASP A 220 -1.73 5.84 20.47
CA ASP A 220 -1.94 7.25 20.12
C ASP A 220 -0.60 8.04 20.19
N PRO A 221 -0.10 8.57 19.05
CA PRO A 221 1.12 9.36 19.02
C PRO A 221 1.01 10.70 19.77
N LEU A 222 -0.20 11.21 20.01
CA LEU A 222 -0.44 12.43 20.81
C LEU A 222 -0.49 12.16 22.32
N ASN A 223 -0.71 10.90 22.72
CA ASN A 223 -0.88 10.51 24.13
C ASN A 223 0.17 9.51 24.64
N GLY A 224 1.33 9.41 23.97
CA GLY A 224 2.53 8.82 24.56
C GLY A 224 3.32 7.82 23.72
N GLY A 225 3.05 7.67 22.42
CA GLY A 225 3.84 6.79 21.56
C GLY A 225 4.60 7.53 20.45
N ALA A 226 5.87 7.84 20.69
CA ALA A 226 6.77 8.34 19.62
C ALA A 226 7.03 7.26 18.53
N ASP A 227 6.74 6.01 18.86
CA ASP A 227 6.98 4.82 18.04
C ASP A 227 5.69 4.23 17.47
N CYS A 228 4.57 4.96 17.49
CA CYS A 228 3.32 4.49 16.91
C CYS A 228 3.40 4.46 15.39
N GLY A 229 3.04 3.31 14.84
CA GLY A 229 2.84 3.16 13.40
C GLY A 229 1.55 3.84 12.98
N GLY A 230 1.48 4.24 11.73
CA GLY A 230 0.27 4.79 11.13
C GLY A 230 -0.03 4.15 9.79
N LEU A 231 -1.01 4.71 9.10
CA LEU A 231 -1.41 4.37 7.76
C LEU A 231 -1.22 5.55 6.81
N CYS A 232 -0.75 5.25 5.60
CA CYS A 232 -0.60 6.24 4.56
C CYS A 232 -1.95 6.64 3.97
N VAL A 233 -2.29 7.92 4.06
CA VAL A 233 -3.52 8.47 3.49
C VAL A 233 -3.24 9.67 2.59
N TRP A 234 -4.14 9.93 1.65
CA TRP A 234 -4.11 11.10 0.81
C TRP A 234 -4.69 12.32 1.54
N PRO A 235 -3.99 13.47 1.56
CA PRO A 235 -4.45 14.66 2.25
C PRO A 235 -5.71 15.25 1.59
N LEU A 236 -6.53 15.97 2.38
CA LEU A 236 -7.76 16.61 1.92
C LEU A 236 -7.57 17.54 0.70
N SER A 237 -6.42 18.20 0.60
CA SER A 237 -6.09 19.13 -0.50
C SER A 237 -6.15 18.47 -1.89
N LEU A 238 -5.99 17.15 -1.96
CA LEU A 238 -6.13 16.37 -3.21
C LEU A 238 -7.55 15.83 -3.42
N ARG A 239 -8.39 15.83 -2.38
CA ARG A 239 -9.77 15.29 -2.41
C ARG A 239 -10.79 16.32 -2.89
N GLU A 240 -10.63 17.59 -2.52
CA GLU A 240 -11.49 18.72 -2.93
C GLU A 240 -11.43 19.05 -4.43
N GLY A 241 -10.46 18.49 -5.16
CA GLY A 241 -10.39 18.57 -6.62
C GLY A 241 -11.44 17.72 -7.35
N SER A 242 -12.01 16.70 -6.69
CA SER A 242 -12.97 15.77 -7.31
C SER A 242 -14.44 16.11 -7.06
N GLU A 243 -14.76 16.93 -6.04
CA GLU A 243 -16.14 17.29 -5.66
C GLU A 243 -16.69 18.54 -6.39
N ARG A 244 -15.96 19.11 -7.37
CA ARG A 244 -16.41 20.25 -8.20
C ARG A 244 -17.05 19.86 -9.54
N GLN A 245 -17.64 18.68 -9.64
CA GLN A 245 -18.46 18.28 -10.78
C GLN A 245 -19.80 17.68 -10.32
N GLU A 246 -20.63 18.50 -9.68
CA GLU A 246 -22.10 18.38 -9.77
C GLU A 246 -22.76 19.74 -9.62
#